data_AF-A0A8B8TKR9-F1
#
_entry.id   AF-A0A8B8TKR9-F1
#
_cell.length_a   1.000
_cell.length_b   1.000
_cell.length_c   1.000
_cell.angle_alpha   90.00
_cell.angle_beta   90.00
_cell.angle_gamma   90.00
#
_symmetry.space_group_name_H-M   'P 1'
#
loop_
_entity.id
_entity.type
_entity.pdbx_description
1 polymer ?
#
loop_
_entity_poly.entity_id
_entity_poly.type
_entity_poly.pdbx_seq_one_letter_code
_entity_poly.pdbx_strand_id
1 'polypeptide(L)'
;MPGIPGWDGRPLCLQGLLHSSAVSSYLSYPQLHQPLPGSPLFKASAPALAVSHGSRRAAAAPLTPASSALREGSLPLAMASPGQFIFWSIISVIIILAGAIAFIIGFGISGRHSITVTTLTSAGNLGEDGILSCTFEPDIKLSDIVIQWLKEGVMGLVHEFKEGKDDLSDQDEMFRGRTAVFSDQVIVGNASLRLKNVQLTDAGTYKCYIITSKGKGNANLEYKTGAFSIPEMNVDYNASSESLRCEAPRWFPQPTVIWASQVDQGANFSEVSNTSFELNSENVTMKVVSVLYNVTINNTYSCMIENDIAKATGDIKVTESQESAELFHHKI
;
A
#
# COMPACT_ATOMS: atom_id res chain seq x y z
N MET A 1 -68.85 30.68 24.34
CA MET A 1 -69.68 30.29 23.19
C MET A 1 -69.52 31.35 22.10
N PRO A 2 -69.44 30.94 20.82
CA PRO A 2 -68.79 31.67 19.73
C PRO A 2 -69.77 32.21 18.68
N GLY A 3 -69.26 33.03 17.77
CA GLY A 3 -69.94 33.38 16.51
C GLY A 3 -68.92 33.36 15.36
N ILE A 4 -69.03 32.33 14.52
CA ILE A 4 -68.25 32.08 13.29
C ILE A 4 -68.91 32.83 12.12
N PRO A 5 -68.14 33.25 11.11
CA PRO A 5 -68.34 32.69 9.76
C PRO A 5 -66.96 32.29 9.16
N GLY A 6 -66.79 31.19 8.41
CA GLY A 6 -67.76 30.45 7.62
C GLY A 6 -67.36 30.40 6.15
N TRP A 7 -66.21 29.78 5.86
CA TRP A 7 -65.77 29.03 4.67
C TRP A 7 -66.32 29.34 3.25
N ASP A 8 -65.38 29.50 2.31
CA ASP A 8 -65.37 28.91 0.96
C ASP A 8 -63.89 28.93 0.49
N GLY A 9 -63.25 27.93 -0.08
CA GLY A 9 -63.67 26.62 -0.54
C GLY A 9 -62.60 26.10 -1.52
N ARG A 10 -62.19 24.84 -1.32
CA ARG A 10 -61.56 23.90 -2.27
C ARG A 10 -60.03 23.73 -2.30
N PRO A 11 -59.61 22.49 -2.63
CA PRO A 11 -58.40 21.87 -2.11
C PRO A 11 -57.28 21.84 -3.16
N LEU A 12 -56.05 22.10 -2.75
CA LEU A 12 -54.90 21.72 -3.54
C LEU A 12 -54.30 20.45 -2.94
N CYS A 13 -54.47 19.37 -3.70
CA CYS A 13 -53.75 18.12 -3.54
C CYS A 13 -52.24 18.41 -3.47
N LEU A 14 -51.60 18.16 -2.33
CA LEU A 14 -50.19 17.77 -2.36
C LEU A 14 -50.14 16.25 -2.53
N GLN A 15 -50.19 15.85 -3.81
CA GLN A 15 -49.66 14.57 -4.25
C GLN A 15 -48.13 14.59 -4.07
N GLY A 16 -47.61 13.44 -3.65
CA GLY A 16 -46.29 13.34 -3.02
C GLY A 16 -45.09 13.56 -3.91
N LEU A 17 -43.93 13.51 -3.27
CA LEU A 17 -42.83 12.62 -3.61
C LEU A 17 -41.85 12.63 -2.43
N LEU A 18 -41.92 11.58 -1.61
CA LEU A 18 -40.81 11.14 -0.78
C LEU A 18 -39.70 10.68 -1.73
N HIS A 19 -38.68 11.50 -1.98
CA HIS A 19 -37.41 10.98 -2.47
C HIS A 19 -36.50 10.71 -1.28
N SER A 20 -36.64 9.50 -0.76
CA SER A 20 -35.59 8.80 -0.03
C SER A 20 -34.50 8.45 -1.03
N SER A 21 -33.49 9.29 -1.19
CA SER A 21 -32.25 8.86 -1.86
C SER A 21 -31.43 8.03 -0.88
N ALA A 22 -31.70 6.72 -0.87
CA ALA A 22 -30.79 5.73 -0.35
C ALA A 22 -29.50 5.78 -1.21
N VAL A 23 -28.39 6.19 -0.62
CA VAL A 23 -27.08 6.09 -1.28
C VAL A 23 -26.66 4.62 -1.20
N SER A 24 -26.84 3.90 -2.30
CA SER A 24 -26.24 2.58 -2.50
C SER A 24 -24.80 2.77 -2.94
N SER A 25 -23.84 2.61 -2.03
CA SER A 25 -22.41 2.60 -2.31
C SER A 25 -22.08 1.35 -3.14
N TYR A 26 -21.82 1.51 -4.43
CA TYR A 26 -21.18 0.47 -5.25
C TYR A 26 -19.68 0.78 -5.34
N LEU A 27 -18.87 -0.14 -4.83
CA LEU A 27 -17.43 -0.19 -5.06
C LEU A 27 -17.18 -0.58 -6.53
N SER A 28 -16.56 0.31 -7.30
CA SER A 28 -16.04 -0.02 -8.63
C SER A 28 -14.69 -0.73 -8.48
N TYR A 29 -14.68 -2.05 -8.72
CA TYR A 29 -13.44 -2.81 -8.97
C TYR A 29 -13.05 -2.71 -10.45
N PRO A 30 -11.75 -2.66 -10.80
CA PRO A 30 -11.31 -2.82 -12.18
C PRO A 30 -11.58 -4.25 -12.67
N GLN A 31 -12.37 -4.37 -13.74
CA GLN A 31 -12.68 -5.61 -14.45
C GLN A 31 -11.40 -6.21 -15.07
N LEU A 32 -10.94 -7.34 -14.53
CA LEU A 32 -9.96 -8.20 -15.18
C LEU A 32 -10.70 -9.14 -16.13
N HIS A 33 -10.32 -9.15 -17.41
CA HIS A 33 -10.88 -10.02 -18.44
C HIS A 33 -10.92 -11.50 -18.01
N GLN A 34 -12.11 -12.12 -18.07
CA GLN A 34 -12.28 -13.57 -18.04
C GLN A 34 -12.13 -14.15 -19.46
N PRO A 35 -11.43 -15.29 -19.63
CA PRO A 35 -11.51 -16.08 -20.86
C PRO A 35 -12.62 -17.13 -20.78
N LEU A 36 -13.33 -17.32 -21.91
CA LEU A 36 -14.39 -18.31 -22.12
C LEU A 36 -13.85 -19.76 -22.23
N PRO A 37 -14.71 -20.79 -21.98
CA PRO A 37 -14.32 -22.19 -21.90
C PRO A 37 -14.42 -22.92 -23.25
N GLY A 38 -13.56 -23.92 -23.45
CA GLY A 38 -13.70 -24.86 -24.57
C GLY A 38 -12.47 -25.74 -24.82
N SER A 39 -12.39 -26.88 -24.14
CA SER A 39 -11.59 -28.04 -24.57
C SER A 39 -12.27 -28.76 -25.76
N PRO A 40 -11.54 -29.54 -26.57
CA PRO A 40 -11.58 -30.98 -26.29
C PRO A 40 -10.25 -31.74 -26.45
N LEU A 41 -10.07 -32.69 -25.53
CA LEU A 41 -9.61 -34.08 -25.71
C LEU A 41 -8.49 -34.40 -26.70
N PHE A 42 -7.34 -34.84 -26.17
CA PHE A 42 -6.64 -36.01 -26.71
C PHE A 42 -6.25 -36.98 -25.59
N LYS A 43 -6.72 -38.22 -25.74
CA LYS A 43 -6.48 -39.39 -24.88
C LYS A 43 -5.14 -40.05 -25.22
N ALA A 44 -4.53 -40.58 -24.16
CA ALA A 44 -3.83 -41.86 -24.05
C ALA A 44 -2.66 -42.20 -25.00
N SER A 45 -1.52 -42.55 -24.43
CA SER A 45 -1.17 -43.95 -24.12
C SER A 45 0.29 -44.06 -23.66
N ALA A 46 0.49 -44.85 -22.60
CA ALA A 46 1.80 -45.42 -22.30
C ALA A 46 2.10 -46.56 -23.29
N PRO A 47 3.38 -46.94 -23.41
CA PRO A 47 3.65 -48.36 -23.24
C PRO A 47 4.83 -48.65 -22.31
N ALA A 48 4.65 -49.70 -21.52
CA ALA A 48 5.70 -50.53 -20.95
C ALA A 48 6.17 -51.57 -21.98
N LEU A 49 7.21 -52.34 -21.59
CA LEU A 49 7.86 -53.52 -22.23
C LEU A 49 9.19 -53.16 -22.91
N ALA A 50 10.26 -53.97 -22.84
CA ALA A 50 10.52 -55.22 -22.16
C ALA A 50 12.04 -55.46 -22.16
N VAL A 51 12.49 -56.25 -21.20
CA VAL A 51 13.82 -56.87 -21.16
C VAL A 51 13.96 -57.88 -22.30
N SER A 52 15.09 -57.89 -23.02
CA SER A 52 15.52 -59.08 -23.75
C SER A 52 17.04 -59.21 -23.76
N HIS A 53 17.49 -60.42 -23.43
CA HIS A 53 18.87 -60.90 -23.49
C HIS A 53 19.41 -60.92 -24.93
N GLY A 54 20.64 -60.47 -25.12
CA GLY A 54 21.35 -60.55 -26.39
C GLY A 54 22.85 -60.75 -26.18
N SER A 55 23.23 -62.00 -25.93
CA SER A 55 24.63 -62.46 -25.89
C SER A 55 25.31 -62.25 -27.26
N ARG A 56 26.41 -61.49 -27.32
CA ARG A 56 27.40 -61.60 -28.39
C ARG A 56 28.80 -61.66 -27.79
N ARG A 57 29.38 -62.85 -27.89
CA ARG A 57 30.82 -63.12 -27.75
C ARG A 57 31.56 -62.37 -28.86
N ALA A 58 32.49 -61.51 -28.48
CA ALA A 58 33.61 -61.12 -29.32
C ALA A 58 34.87 -61.71 -28.67
N ALA A 59 35.47 -62.69 -29.36
CA ALA A 59 36.77 -63.23 -29.02
C ALA A 59 37.84 -62.17 -29.31
N ALA A 60 38.61 -61.80 -28.29
CA ALA A 60 39.83 -61.01 -28.43
C ALA A 60 41.02 -61.86 -27.93
N ALA A 61 42.07 -61.88 -28.74
CA ALA A 61 43.24 -62.73 -28.66
C ALA A 61 44.06 -62.56 -27.37
N PRO A 62 44.84 -63.58 -26.96
CA PRO A 62 45.71 -63.48 -25.80
C PRO A 62 46.94 -62.63 -26.13
N LEU A 63 47.05 -61.45 -25.53
CA LEU A 63 48.31 -60.72 -25.45
C LEU A 63 49.06 -61.18 -24.20
N THR A 64 50.21 -61.80 -24.44
CA THR A 64 51.22 -62.19 -23.45
C THR A 64 51.65 -60.99 -22.60
N PRO A 65 51.68 -61.09 -21.25
CA PRO A 65 52.35 -60.09 -20.45
C PRO A 65 53.87 -60.30 -20.57
N ALA A 66 54.55 -59.38 -21.25
CA ALA A 66 55.99 -59.27 -21.13
C ALA A 66 56.33 -58.81 -19.71
N SER A 67 57.00 -59.67 -18.94
CA SER A 67 57.54 -59.32 -17.63
C SER A 67 58.73 -58.37 -17.81
N SER A 68 58.50 -57.06 -17.77
CA SER A 68 59.55 -56.09 -17.50
C SER A 68 59.69 -55.95 -15.99
N ALA A 69 60.74 -56.58 -15.44
CA ALA A 69 61.19 -56.32 -14.09
C ALA A 69 61.62 -54.84 -13.98
N LEU A 70 60.73 -53.99 -13.45
CA LEU A 70 61.11 -52.65 -13.01
C LEU A 70 61.92 -52.81 -11.73
N ARG A 71 63.22 -52.59 -11.90
CA ARG A 71 64.23 -52.44 -10.86
C ARG A 71 63.69 -51.48 -9.79
N GLU A 72 63.53 -51.95 -8.56
CA GLU A 72 63.40 -51.09 -7.38
C GLU A 72 64.67 -50.25 -7.28
N GLY A 73 64.66 -49.10 -7.94
CA GLY A 73 65.56 -48.02 -7.62
C GLY A 73 65.09 -47.44 -6.29
N SER A 74 65.68 -47.92 -5.20
CA SER A 74 65.66 -47.25 -3.92
C SER A 74 66.12 -45.81 -4.12
N LEU A 75 65.17 -44.88 -4.24
CA LEU A 75 65.43 -43.45 -4.14
C LEU A 75 66.10 -43.24 -2.78
N PRO A 76 67.33 -42.70 -2.71
CA PRO A 76 67.90 -42.34 -1.44
C PRO A 76 66.96 -41.32 -0.81
N LEU A 77 66.53 -41.58 0.43
CA LEU A 77 65.92 -40.58 1.29
C LEU A 77 66.96 -39.47 1.45
N ALA A 78 66.97 -38.51 0.52
CA ALA A 78 67.74 -37.31 0.64
C ALA A 78 67.30 -36.67 1.95
N MET A 79 68.22 -36.63 2.92
CA MET A 79 68.02 -35.93 4.19
C MET A 79 67.60 -34.50 3.83
N ALA A 80 66.32 -34.22 4.01
CA ALA A 80 65.76 -32.90 3.82
C ALA A 80 66.55 -31.95 4.72
N SER A 81 67.17 -30.93 4.12
CA SER A 81 67.88 -29.93 4.91
C SER A 81 66.88 -29.27 5.87
N PRO A 82 67.31 -28.71 7.01
CA PRO A 82 66.43 -28.05 7.96
C PRO A 82 65.48 -27.00 7.32
N GLY A 83 65.92 -26.36 6.22
CA GLY A 83 65.10 -25.41 5.45
C GLY A 83 63.94 -26.03 4.68
N GLN A 84 64.05 -27.30 4.27
CA GLN A 84 62.99 -28.01 3.53
C GLN A 84 61.80 -28.32 4.46
N PHE A 85 62.05 -28.68 5.72
CA PHE A 85 60.98 -28.90 6.70
C PHE A 85 60.22 -27.61 7.04
N ILE A 86 60.93 -26.48 7.11
CA ILE A 86 60.31 -25.16 7.33
C ILE A 86 59.39 -24.81 6.15
N PHE A 87 59.81 -25.08 4.91
CA PHE A 87 59.00 -24.84 3.71
C PHE A 87 57.68 -25.63 3.71
N TRP A 88 57.73 -26.94 3.99
CA TRP A 88 56.51 -27.76 4.06
C TRP A 88 55.60 -27.41 5.25
N SER A 89 56.19 -26.97 6.37
CA SER A 89 55.43 -26.46 7.52
C SER A 89 54.64 -25.20 7.16
N ILE A 90 55.28 -24.24 6.49
CA ILE A 90 54.61 -23.01 6.03
C ILE A 90 53.48 -23.33 5.04
N ILE A 91 53.71 -24.25 4.08
CA ILE A 91 52.67 -24.67 3.13
C ILE A 91 51.49 -25.31 3.84
N SER A 92 51.73 -26.20 4.80
CA SER A 92 50.68 -26.86 5.59
C SER A 92 49.83 -25.83 6.34
N VAL A 93 50.47 -24.85 7.00
CA VAL A 93 49.78 -23.77 7.70
C VAL A 93 48.94 -22.92 6.74
N ILE A 94 49.45 -22.60 5.54
CA ILE A 94 48.69 -21.85 4.53
C ILE A 94 47.46 -22.63 4.06
N ILE A 95 47.58 -23.95 3.84
CA ILE A 95 46.44 -24.78 3.43
C ILE A 95 45.38 -24.84 4.54
N ILE A 96 45.80 -24.98 5.80
CA ILE A 96 44.88 -24.98 6.95
C ILE A 96 44.17 -23.62 7.07
N LEU A 97 44.90 -22.52 6.94
CA LEU A 97 44.34 -21.17 6.98
C LEU A 97 43.37 -20.94 5.80
N ALA A 98 43.73 -21.35 4.60
CA ALA A 98 42.88 -21.23 3.42
C ALA A 98 41.60 -22.07 3.55
N GLY A 99 41.71 -23.29 4.09
CA GLY A 99 40.56 -24.15 4.39
C GLY A 99 39.66 -23.56 5.46
N ALA A 100 40.22 -23.01 6.53
CA ALA A 100 39.47 -22.33 7.59
C ALA A 100 38.75 -21.08 7.05
N ILE A 101 39.41 -20.28 6.20
CA ILE A 101 38.81 -19.12 5.54
C ILE A 101 37.67 -19.56 4.62
N ALA A 102 37.89 -20.58 3.79
CA ALA A 102 36.84 -21.12 2.91
C ALA A 102 35.66 -21.69 3.71
N PHE A 103 35.91 -22.31 4.86
CA PHE A 103 34.87 -22.80 5.76
C PHE A 103 34.11 -21.65 6.43
N ILE A 104 34.80 -20.60 6.89
CA ILE A 104 34.18 -19.40 7.47
C ILE A 104 33.35 -18.66 6.43
N ILE A 105 33.84 -18.54 5.19
CA ILE A 105 33.09 -17.93 4.07
C ILE A 105 31.91 -18.83 3.68
N GLY A 106 32.12 -20.15 3.60
CA GLY A 106 31.07 -21.11 3.27
C GLY A 106 29.94 -21.17 4.31
N PHE A 107 30.28 -21.13 5.61
CA PHE A 107 29.30 -21.02 6.70
C PHE A 107 28.71 -19.61 6.83
N GLY A 108 29.50 -18.57 6.54
CA GLY A 108 29.07 -17.17 6.59
C GLY A 108 28.05 -16.79 5.51
N ILE A 109 28.00 -17.54 4.39
CA ILE A 109 27.04 -17.37 3.30
C ILE A 109 25.85 -18.35 3.43
N SER A 110 25.67 -19.03 4.58
CA SER A 110 24.41 -19.73 4.85
C SER A 110 23.32 -18.69 5.08
N GLY A 111 22.56 -18.43 4.02
CA GLY A 111 21.83 -17.20 3.74
C GLY A 111 20.81 -16.77 4.79
N ARG A 112 20.95 -15.53 5.28
CA ARG A 112 19.76 -14.74 5.60
C ARG A 112 19.16 -14.29 4.27
N HIS A 113 18.26 -15.10 3.73
CA HIS A 113 17.47 -14.64 2.60
C HIS A 113 16.63 -13.43 3.06
N SER A 114 16.84 -12.29 2.41
CA SER A 114 16.05 -11.08 2.59
C SER A 114 14.99 -11.02 1.50
N ILE A 115 13.77 -10.68 1.87
CA ILE A 115 12.70 -10.40 0.91
C ILE A 115 12.50 -8.90 0.77
N THR A 116 12.01 -8.47 -0.40
CA THR A 116 11.65 -7.07 -0.62
C THR A 116 10.32 -6.76 0.06
N VAL A 117 10.29 -5.66 0.83
CA VAL A 117 9.09 -5.09 1.44
C VAL A 117 9.02 -3.62 1.01
N THR A 118 7.86 -3.16 0.60
CA THR A 118 7.65 -1.80 0.08
C THR A 118 6.48 -1.15 0.81
N THR A 119 6.68 0.09 1.22
CA THR A 119 5.65 0.94 1.83
C THR A 119 5.40 2.14 0.91
N LEU A 120 4.19 2.68 0.96
CA LEU A 120 3.82 3.91 0.25
C LEU A 120 3.35 4.93 1.27
N THR A 121 3.83 6.17 1.16
CA THR A 121 3.39 7.27 2.01
C THR A 121 1.87 7.29 2.08
N SER A 122 1.36 7.31 3.32
CA SER A 122 -0.07 7.19 3.58
C SER A 122 -0.49 8.30 4.53
N ALA A 123 -1.70 8.80 4.34
CA ALA A 123 -2.30 9.81 5.19
C ALA A 123 -3.69 9.36 5.66
N GLY A 124 -4.10 9.80 6.84
CA GLY A 124 -5.42 9.52 7.40
C GLY A 124 -6.22 10.80 7.66
N ASN A 125 -7.52 10.75 7.36
CA ASN A 125 -8.47 11.79 7.74
C ASN A 125 -8.96 11.54 9.17
N LEU A 126 -8.86 12.54 10.04
CA LEU A 126 -9.25 12.43 11.44
C LEU A 126 -10.73 12.04 11.57
N GLY A 127 -10.99 10.96 12.30
CA GLY A 127 -12.32 10.38 12.50
C GLY A 127 -12.73 9.32 11.47
N GLU A 128 -11.99 9.17 10.37
CA GLU A 128 -12.27 8.17 9.33
C GLU A 128 -11.33 6.95 9.47
N ASP A 129 -11.59 5.90 8.68
CA ASP A 129 -10.68 4.76 8.57
C ASP A 129 -9.54 5.10 7.60
N GLY A 130 -8.31 4.84 8.03
CA GLY A 130 -7.09 5.02 7.24
C GLY A 130 -6.44 3.69 6.85
N ILE A 131 -5.54 3.75 5.86
CA ILE A 131 -4.76 2.60 5.42
C ILE A 131 -3.27 2.92 5.54
N LEU A 132 -2.51 2.02 6.15
CA LEU A 132 -1.06 2.02 6.14
C LEU A 132 -0.60 1.01 5.08
N SER A 133 -0.08 1.52 3.96
CA SER A 133 0.24 0.70 2.80
C SER A 133 1.55 -0.07 2.98
N CYS A 134 1.50 -1.40 2.84
CA CYS A 134 2.67 -2.27 2.84
C CYS A 134 2.45 -3.47 1.91
N THR A 135 3.41 -3.71 1.03
CA THR A 135 3.44 -4.87 0.13
C THR A 135 4.76 -5.61 0.25
N PHE A 136 4.73 -6.90 -0.06
CA PHE A 136 5.89 -7.78 0.02
C PHE A 136 5.86 -8.83 -1.08
N GLU A 137 6.99 -9.47 -1.32
CA GLU A 137 7.09 -10.60 -2.25
C GLU A 137 6.15 -11.74 -1.81
N PRO A 138 5.16 -12.16 -2.62
CA PRO A 138 4.17 -13.15 -2.21
C PRO A 138 4.80 -14.50 -1.83
N ASP A 139 4.17 -15.21 -0.91
CA ASP A 139 4.56 -16.56 -0.51
C ASP A 139 3.52 -17.62 -0.97
N ILE A 140 3.88 -18.90 -0.90
CA ILE A 140 3.05 -20.02 -1.36
C ILE A 140 2.03 -20.42 -0.28
N LYS A 141 2.37 -20.26 1.00
CA LYS A 141 1.55 -20.71 2.13
C LYS A 141 1.25 -19.57 3.08
N LEU A 142 -0.04 -19.37 3.36
CA LEU A 142 -0.50 -18.34 4.29
C LEU A 142 0.00 -18.56 5.72
N SER A 143 0.16 -19.82 6.15
CA SER A 143 0.67 -20.17 7.48
C SER A 143 2.11 -19.74 7.74
N ASP A 144 2.90 -19.58 6.67
CA ASP A 144 4.33 -19.26 6.76
C ASP A 144 4.56 -17.74 6.78
N ILE A 145 3.49 -16.96 6.57
CA ILE A 145 3.52 -15.49 6.55
C ILE A 145 3.25 -14.98 7.97
N VAL A 146 4.17 -14.13 8.45
CA VAL A 146 4.00 -13.32 9.65
C VAL A 146 4.13 -11.85 9.27
N ILE A 147 3.13 -11.06 9.64
CA ILE A 147 3.12 -9.60 9.48
C ILE A 147 3.12 -8.98 10.86
N GLN A 148 4.07 -8.09 11.12
CA GLN A 148 4.11 -7.29 12.33
C GLN A 148 4.16 -5.81 11.96
N TRP A 149 3.20 -5.05 12.47
CA TRP A 149 3.23 -3.61 12.44
C TRP A 149 3.73 -3.09 13.79
N LEU A 150 4.74 -2.23 13.74
CA LEU A 150 5.29 -1.55 14.90
C LEU A 150 5.21 -0.04 14.70
N LYS A 151 5.10 0.73 15.78
CA LYS A 151 5.18 2.19 15.76
C LYS A 151 6.37 2.65 16.59
N GLU A 152 7.14 3.60 16.08
CA GLU A 152 8.24 4.20 16.83
C GLU A 152 7.72 4.88 18.11
N GLY A 153 8.42 4.66 19.23
CA GLY A 153 8.02 5.17 20.54
C GLY A 153 6.92 4.38 21.25
N VAL A 154 6.40 3.31 20.64
CA VAL A 154 5.43 2.39 21.26
C VAL A 154 6.11 1.07 21.59
N MET A 155 5.89 0.55 22.80
CA MET A 155 6.53 -0.70 23.24
C MET A 155 5.83 -1.95 22.69
N GLY A 156 4.48 -1.93 22.60
CA GLY A 156 3.69 -3.03 22.08
C GLY A 156 3.59 -3.03 20.55
N LEU A 157 2.93 -4.06 20.00
CA LEU A 157 2.66 -4.16 18.57
C LEU A 157 1.47 -3.28 18.19
N VAL A 158 1.51 -2.70 16.99
CA VAL A 158 0.33 -2.07 16.39
C VAL A 158 -0.65 -3.15 15.93
N HIS A 159 -0.13 -4.22 15.33
CA HIS A 159 -0.88 -5.36 14.86
C HIS A 159 0.05 -6.53 14.56
N GLU A 160 -0.41 -7.76 14.77
CA GLU A 160 0.26 -8.97 14.31
C GLU A 160 -0.72 -9.89 13.58
N PHE A 161 -0.26 -10.46 12.48
CA PHE A 161 -0.93 -11.53 11.75
C PHE A 161 0.03 -12.71 11.64
N LYS A 162 -0.38 -13.88 12.10
CA LYS A 162 0.40 -15.13 12.00
C LYS A 162 -0.52 -16.34 11.96
N GLU A 163 -0.03 -17.45 11.43
CA GLU A 163 -0.82 -18.69 11.31
C GLU A 163 -2.14 -18.50 10.54
N GLY A 164 -2.17 -17.53 9.62
CA GLY A 164 -3.33 -17.22 8.78
C GLY A 164 -4.46 -16.43 9.47
N LYS A 165 -4.20 -15.80 10.61
CA LYS A 165 -5.17 -14.97 11.34
C LYS A 165 -4.48 -13.84 12.10
N ASP A 166 -5.28 -12.87 12.53
CA ASP A 166 -4.83 -11.82 13.46
C ASP A 166 -4.48 -12.46 14.82
N ASP A 167 -3.31 -12.12 15.38
CA ASP A 167 -2.95 -12.37 16.77
C ASP A 167 -2.72 -11.03 17.47
N LEU A 168 -3.62 -10.67 18.38
CA LEU A 168 -3.63 -9.36 19.03
C LEU A 168 -3.20 -9.45 20.50
N SER A 169 -2.56 -10.55 20.91
CA SER A 169 -2.17 -10.80 22.30
C SER A 169 -1.17 -9.77 22.83
N ASP A 170 -0.24 -9.33 21.98
CA ASP A 170 0.81 -8.35 22.30
C ASP A 170 0.50 -6.95 21.72
N GLN A 171 -0.75 -6.70 21.33
CA GLN A 171 -1.17 -5.42 20.77
C GLN A 171 -1.18 -4.33 21.85
N ASP A 172 -0.60 -3.18 21.53
CA ASP A 172 -0.65 -1.99 22.39
C ASP A 172 -2.09 -1.47 22.53
N GLU A 173 -2.46 -1.05 23.74
CA GLU A 173 -3.82 -0.61 24.07
C GLU A 173 -4.32 0.53 23.17
N MET A 174 -3.44 1.39 22.66
CA MET A 174 -3.84 2.50 21.77
C MET A 174 -4.40 2.04 20.41
N PHE A 175 -4.10 0.81 19.99
CA PHE A 175 -4.54 0.22 18.71
C PHE A 175 -5.63 -0.82 18.86
N ARG A 176 -6.01 -1.15 20.10
CA ARG A 176 -6.91 -2.24 20.41
C ARG A 176 -8.28 -2.07 19.76
N GLY A 177 -8.70 -3.07 18.98
CA GLY A 177 -9.98 -3.05 18.25
C GLY A 177 -10.04 -2.08 17.06
N ARG A 178 -8.92 -1.40 16.74
CA ARG A 178 -8.84 -0.40 15.67
C ARG A 178 -8.11 -0.91 14.44
N THR A 179 -7.35 -2.01 14.52
CA THR A 179 -6.51 -2.47 13.42
C THR A 179 -6.98 -3.79 12.83
N ALA A 180 -6.77 -3.97 11.52
CA ALA A 180 -7.02 -5.23 10.81
C ALA A 180 -6.19 -5.26 9.52
N VAL A 181 -5.58 -6.41 9.20
CA VAL A 181 -5.00 -6.63 7.86
C VAL A 181 -6.06 -7.07 6.86
N PHE A 182 -5.78 -6.88 5.57
CA PHE A 182 -6.60 -7.41 4.47
C PHE A 182 -6.30 -8.91 4.29
N SER A 183 -6.82 -9.73 5.21
CA SER A 183 -6.51 -11.17 5.33
C SER A 183 -6.64 -11.96 4.01
N ASP A 184 -7.61 -11.61 3.17
CA ASP A 184 -7.87 -12.19 1.85
C ASP A 184 -6.78 -11.87 0.82
N GLN A 185 -6.00 -10.82 1.05
CA GLN A 185 -4.95 -10.32 0.15
C GLN A 185 -3.52 -10.60 0.66
N VAL A 186 -3.38 -11.14 1.87
CA VAL A 186 -2.07 -11.46 2.46
C VAL A 186 -1.29 -12.45 1.59
N ILE A 187 -1.96 -13.48 1.08
CA ILE A 187 -1.31 -14.52 0.26
C ILE A 187 -0.74 -13.98 -1.07
N VAL A 188 -1.32 -12.88 -1.59
CA VAL A 188 -0.84 -12.21 -2.81
C VAL A 188 0.11 -11.04 -2.51
N GLY A 189 0.62 -10.95 -1.28
CA GLY A 189 1.66 -9.98 -0.92
C GLY A 189 1.15 -8.65 -0.37
N ASN A 190 -0.12 -8.54 0.03
CA ASN A 190 -0.63 -7.32 0.68
C ASN A 190 -0.58 -7.44 2.22
N ALA A 191 0.28 -6.66 2.85
CA ALA A 191 0.41 -6.54 4.30
C ALA A 191 -0.14 -5.21 4.84
N SER A 192 -0.92 -4.49 4.03
CA SER A 192 -1.47 -3.19 4.41
C SER A 192 -2.40 -3.33 5.62
N LEU A 193 -2.37 -2.32 6.48
CA LEU A 193 -3.15 -2.29 7.71
C LEU A 193 -4.26 -1.25 7.59
N ARG A 194 -5.49 -1.67 7.84
CA ARG A 194 -6.59 -0.74 8.11
C ARG A 194 -6.48 -0.27 9.56
N LEU A 195 -6.54 1.04 9.77
CA LEU A 195 -6.59 1.69 11.08
C LEU A 195 -7.91 2.47 11.19
N LYS A 196 -8.77 2.08 12.14
CA LYS A 196 -10.09 2.68 12.33
C LYS A 196 -10.04 3.94 13.16
N ASN A 197 -10.93 4.88 12.83
CA ASN A 197 -11.13 6.13 13.56
C ASN A 197 -9.79 6.82 13.83
N VAL A 198 -9.12 7.29 12.77
CA VAL A 198 -7.79 7.90 12.85
C VAL A 198 -7.79 9.10 13.80
N GLN A 199 -6.76 9.17 14.64
CA GLN A 199 -6.53 10.18 15.66
C GLN A 199 -5.21 10.90 15.41
N LEU A 200 -5.04 12.10 15.97
CA LEU A 200 -3.80 12.87 15.85
C LEU A 200 -2.58 12.09 16.37
N THR A 201 -2.76 11.32 17.44
CA THR A 201 -1.70 10.51 18.06
C THR A 201 -1.27 9.32 17.21
N ASP A 202 -2.01 8.99 16.15
CA ASP A 202 -1.62 7.92 15.23
C ASP A 202 -0.53 8.36 14.26
N ALA A 203 -0.26 9.67 14.10
CA ALA A 203 0.84 10.14 13.28
C ALA A 203 2.20 9.61 13.77
N GLY A 204 3.13 9.44 12.82
CA GLY A 204 4.54 9.11 13.05
C GLY A 204 5.05 7.94 12.21
N THR A 205 6.25 7.45 12.57
CA THR A 205 6.92 6.37 11.86
C THR A 205 6.37 4.99 12.27
N TYR A 206 5.91 4.24 11.29
CA TYR A 206 5.55 2.83 11.42
C TYR A 206 6.60 1.95 10.72
N LYS A 207 6.71 0.71 11.17
CA LYS A 207 7.52 -0.32 10.54
C LYS A 207 6.64 -1.52 10.21
N CYS A 208 6.61 -1.88 8.93
CA CYS A 208 6.02 -3.11 8.45
C CYS A 208 7.13 -4.18 8.38
N TYR A 209 7.06 -5.18 9.25
CA TYR A 209 8.02 -6.28 9.31
C TYR A 209 7.36 -7.58 8.84
N ILE A 210 8.01 -8.28 7.92
CA ILE A 210 7.46 -9.45 7.23
C ILE A 210 8.42 -10.63 7.38
N ILE A 211 7.87 -11.78 7.74
CA ILE A 211 8.54 -13.09 7.70
C ILE A 211 7.75 -13.97 6.73
N THR A 212 8.48 -14.68 5.87
CA THR A 212 7.95 -15.69 4.94
C THR A 212 8.85 -16.92 4.97
N SER A 213 8.44 -17.99 4.28
CA SER A 213 9.29 -19.17 4.04
C SER A 213 10.56 -18.83 3.24
N LYS A 214 10.51 -17.76 2.43
CA LYS A 214 11.62 -17.29 1.59
C LYS A 214 12.62 -16.45 2.36
N GLY A 215 12.25 -15.83 3.48
CA GLY A 215 13.11 -14.89 4.18
C GLY A 215 12.38 -13.83 4.99
N LYS A 216 13.12 -12.82 5.43
CA LYS A 216 12.61 -11.70 6.25
C LYS A 216 12.89 -10.35 5.60
N GLY A 217 12.01 -9.38 5.78
CA GLY A 217 12.16 -8.04 5.25
C GLY A 217 11.36 -7.02 6.05
N ASN A 218 11.66 -5.74 5.88
CA ASN A 218 10.88 -4.67 6.48
C ASN A 218 11.04 -3.36 5.73
N ALA A 219 10.06 -2.47 5.90
CA ALA A 219 10.10 -1.11 5.41
C ALA A 219 9.44 -0.16 6.42
N ASN A 220 9.93 1.08 6.48
CA ASN A 220 9.35 2.12 7.31
C ASN A 220 8.30 2.91 6.51
N LEU A 221 7.26 3.37 7.19
CA LEU A 221 6.19 4.20 6.65
C LEU A 221 6.04 5.44 7.53
N GLU A 222 6.15 6.63 6.94
CA GLU A 222 5.74 7.85 7.62
C GLU A 222 4.23 8.04 7.43
N TYR A 223 3.47 7.98 8.54
CA TYR A 223 2.02 8.16 8.52
C TYR A 223 1.64 9.56 9.00
N LYS A 224 0.97 10.33 8.13
CA LYS A 224 0.49 11.68 8.45
C LYS A 224 -1.00 11.64 8.79
N THR A 225 -1.43 12.47 9.74
CA THR A 225 -2.84 12.62 10.07
C THR A 225 -3.28 14.07 9.86
N GLY A 226 -4.38 14.26 9.15
CA GLY A 226 -4.96 15.56 8.85
C GLY A 226 -6.47 15.54 8.98
N ALA A 227 -7.09 16.71 8.99
CA ALA A 227 -8.53 16.82 8.73
C ALA A 227 -8.69 17.44 7.35
N PHE A 228 -9.61 16.93 6.55
CA PHE A 228 -9.99 17.53 5.28
C PHE A 228 -11.44 17.19 4.95
N SER A 229 -12.09 18.14 4.28
CA SER A 229 -13.48 18.05 3.85
C SER A 229 -13.60 18.66 2.46
N ILE A 230 -14.50 18.13 1.66
CA ILE A 230 -14.81 18.69 0.35
C ILE A 230 -15.47 20.05 0.57
N PRO A 231 -15.02 21.13 -0.11
CA PRO A 231 -15.66 22.43 0.00
C PRO A 231 -17.06 22.42 -0.62
N GLU A 232 -18.00 23.02 0.10
CA GLU A 232 -19.33 23.34 -0.39
C GLU A 232 -19.29 24.68 -1.14
N MET A 233 -19.87 24.69 -2.33
CA MET A 233 -19.86 25.85 -3.22
C MET A 233 -21.26 26.45 -3.33
N ASN A 234 -21.37 27.74 -3.02
CA ASN A 234 -22.63 28.47 -3.07
C ASN A 234 -22.48 29.80 -3.80
N VAL A 235 -23.55 30.25 -4.45
CA VAL A 235 -23.66 31.64 -4.91
C VAL A 235 -24.15 32.49 -3.74
N ASP A 236 -23.42 33.56 -3.42
CA ASP A 236 -23.82 34.51 -2.39
C ASP A 236 -24.62 35.66 -3.03
N TYR A 237 -25.95 35.54 -2.94
CA TYR A 237 -26.90 36.53 -3.44
C TYR A 237 -27.06 37.76 -2.52
N ASN A 238 -26.46 37.75 -1.33
CA ASN A 238 -26.59 38.85 -0.36
C ASN A 238 -25.55 39.96 -0.58
N ALA A 239 -24.58 39.75 -1.45
CA ALA A 239 -23.63 40.78 -1.86
C ALA A 239 -24.23 41.65 -2.98
N SER A 240 -23.84 42.93 -3.03
CA SER A 240 -24.23 43.86 -4.11
C SER A 240 -23.70 43.46 -5.49
N SER A 241 -22.81 42.46 -5.55
CA SER A 241 -22.30 41.81 -6.74
C SER A 241 -22.46 40.29 -6.61
N GLU A 242 -22.69 39.60 -7.73
CA GLU A 242 -22.62 38.14 -7.77
C GLU A 242 -21.24 37.69 -7.25
N SER A 243 -21.23 36.94 -6.15
CA SER A 243 -19.99 36.41 -5.56
C SER A 243 -20.16 34.93 -5.25
N LEU A 244 -19.05 34.20 -5.27
CA LEU A 244 -19.01 32.77 -4.99
C LEU A 244 -18.42 32.54 -3.62
N ARG A 245 -19.07 31.69 -2.83
CA ARG A 245 -18.65 31.31 -1.50
C ARG A 245 -18.24 29.84 -1.50
N CYS A 246 -17.00 29.59 -1.08
CA CYS A 246 -16.42 28.27 -0.87
C CYS A 246 -16.26 28.06 0.64
N GLU A 247 -16.88 27.01 1.16
CA GLU A 247 -16.90 26.72 2.60
C GLU A 247 -16.54 25.27 2.88
N ALA A 248 -15.47 25.02 3.65
CA ALA A 248 -15.09 23.68 4.05
C ALA A 248 -15.01 23.58 5.58
N PRO A 249 -15.80 22.69 6.23
CA PRO A 249 -16.01 22.72 7.68
C PRO A 249 -14.79 22.28 8.50
N ARG A 250 -13.90 21.44 7.95
CA ARG A 250 -12.77 20.88 8.70
C ARG A 250 -11.50 20.73 7.87
N TRP A 251 -10.46 21.44 8.26
CA TRP A 251 -9.12 21.36 7.70
C TRP A 251 -8.04 21.40 8.77
N PHE A 252 -7.01 20.57 8.62
CA PHE A 252 -5.79 20.56 9.43
C PHE A 252 -4.72 19.72 8.71
N PRO A 253 -3.45 20.16 8.65
CA PRO A 253 -2.93 21.50 8.96
C PRO A 253 -3.56 22.61 8.13
N GLN A 254 -3.21 23.87 8.43
CA GLN A 254 -3.72 25.03 7.70
C GLN A 254 -3.49 24.87 6.19
N PRO A 255 -4.56 24.94 5.37
CA PRO A 255 -4.42 24.80 3.92
C PRO A 255 -4.25 26.14 3.21
N THR A 256 -3.88 26.05 1.94
CA THR A 256 -3.97 27.16 0.98
C THR A 256 -5.26 27.03 0.18
N VAL A 257 -5.86 28.17 -0.21
CA VAL A 257 -7.04 28.22 -1.07
C VAL A 257 -6.68 28.83 -2.42
N ILE A 258 -7.03 28.13 -3.49
CA ILE A 258 -6.76 28.49 -4.87
C ILE A 258 -8.06 28.54 -5.65
N TRP A 259 -8.34 29.68 -6.26
CA TRP A 259 -9.47 29.83 -7.17
C TRP A 259 -9.00 29.78 -8.62
N ALA A 260 -9.69 29.00 -9.44
CA ALA A 260 -9.44 28.89 -10.87
C ALA A 260 -10.73 29.09 -11.68
N SER A 261 -10.60 29.64 -12.88
CA SER A 261 -11.66 29.81 -13.87
C SER A 261 -11.41 28.87 -15.04
N GLN A 262 -12.46 28.22 -15.53
CA GLN A 262 -12.37 27.36 -16.71
C GLN A 262 -12.09 28.18 -17.99
N VAL A 263 -12.70 29.37 -18.11
CA VAL A 263 -12.57 30.22 -19.31
C VAL A 263 -11.18 30.85 -19.40
N ASP A 264 -10.61 31.25 -18.27
CA ASP A 264 -9.33 31.98 -18.21
C ASP A 264 -8.12 31.04 -18.14
N GLN A 265 -8.21 29.86 -18.77
CA GLN A 265 -7.13 28.85 -18.82
C GLN A 265 -6.55 28.48 -17.45
N GLY A 266 -7.37 28.48 -16.39
CA GLY A 266 -6.90 28.19 -15.03
C GLY A 266 -6.08 29.32 -14.40
N ALA A 267 -6.30 30.58 -14.83
CA ALA A 267 -5.76 31.75 -14.14
C ALA A 267 -6.07 31.67 -12.63
N ASN A 268 -5.10 32.09 -11.82
CA ASN A 268 -5.19 32.03 -10.37
C ASN A 268 -5.86 33.31 -9.84
N PHE A 269 -7.01 33.16 -9.19
CA PHE A 269 -7.79 34.25 -8.60
C PHE A 269 -7.62 34.35 -7.07
N SER A 270 -6.63 33.69 -6.46
CA SER A 270 -6.39 33.71 -5.01
C SER A 270 -6.22 35.13 -4.46
N GLU A 271 -5.50 36.02 -5.16
CA GLU A 271 -5.19 37.38 -4.69
C GLU A 271 -6.44 38.29 -4.59
N VAL A 272 -7.45 38.02 -5.41
CA VAL A 272 -8.71 38.77 -5.44
C VAL A 272 -9.82 38.10 -4.62
N SER A 273 -9.53 36.94 -4.03
CA SER A 273 -10.42 36.24 -3.12
C SER A 273 -10.20 36.70 -1.68
N ASN A 274 -11.26 36.71 -0.88
CA ASN A 274 -11.17 36.94 0.57
C ASN A 274 -11.26 35.60 1.30
N THR A 275 -10.14 35.13 1.85
CA THR A 275 -10.05 33.86 2.57
C THR A 275 -9.87 34.08 4.06
N SER A 276 -10.65 33.36 4.85
CA SER A 276 -10.64 33.39 6.31
C SER A 276 -10.64 31.97 6.89
N PHE A 277 -10.09 31.83 8.09
CA PHE A 277 -9.97 30.57 8.82
C PHE A 277 -10.58 30.74 10.21
N GLU A 278 -11.56 29.91 10.54
CA GLU A 278 -12.21 29.90 11.84
C GLU A 278 -11.84 28.62 12.59
N LEU A 279 -11.15 28.74 13.73
CA LEU A 279 -10.80 27.57 14.54
C LEU A 279 -12.03 26.97 15.22
N ASN A 280 -12.05 25.65 15.35
CA ASN A 280 -13.03 24.97 16.18
C ASN A 280 -12.79 25.23 17.67
N SER A 281 -13.73 24.83 18.53
CA SER A 281 -13.64 25.02 19.98
C SER A 281 -12.41 24.39 20.64
N GLU A 282 -11.83 23.35 20.03
CA GLU A 282 -10.63 22.66 20.51
C GLU A 282 -9.33 23.24 19.94
N ASN A 283 -9.39 24.23 19.06
CA ASN A 283 -8.27 24.83 18.33
C ASN A 283 -7.40 23.82 17.54
N VAL A 284 -8.01 22.71 17.10
CA VAL A 284 -7.33 21.66 16.34
C VAL A 284 -7.58 21.82 14.84
N THR A 285 -8.85 21.91 14.45
CA THR A 285 -9.27 22.02 13.05
C THR A 285 -9.78 23.41 12.76
N MET A 286 -9.63 23.87 11.52
CA MET A 286 -10.22 25.13 11.06
C MET A 286 -11.28 24.89 10.00
N LYS A 287 -12.33 25.69 10.07
CA LYS A 287 -13.27 25.91 8.99
C LYS A 287 -12.67 26.94 8.03
N VAL A 288 -12.66 26.60 6.75
CA VAL A 288 -12.16 27.45 5.67
C VAL A 288 -13.36 28.13 5.02
N VAL A 289 -13.30 29.46 4.91
CA VAL A 289 -14.30 30.24 4.17
C VAL A 289 -13.56 31.15 3.20
N SER A 290 -13.86 31.02 1.91
CA SER A 290 -13.29 31.87 0.86
C SER A 290 -14.39 32.44 -0.03
N VAL A 291 -14.31 33.74 -0.30
CA VAL A 291 -15.28 34.45 -1.15
C VAL A 291 -14.57 35.04 -2.35
N LEU A 292 -15.05 34.72 -3.55
CA LEU A 292 -14.57 35.25 -4.82
C LEU A 292 -15.57 36.26 -5.39
N TYR A 293 -15.10 37.47 -5.69
CA TYR A 293 -15.89 38.56 -6.25
C TYR A 293 -15.66 38.71 -7.76
N ASN A 294 -16.54 39.48 -8.42
CA ASN A 294 -16.44 39.84 -9.83
C ASN A 294 -16.44 38.61 -10.77
N VAL A 295 -17.32 37.66 -10.48
CA VAL A 295 -17.45 36.44 -11.28
C VAL A 295 -18.22 36.68 -12.57
N THR A 296 -17.96 35.87 -13.59
CA THR A 296 -18.59 35.98 -14.90
C THR A 296 -19.64 34.89 -15.12
N ILE A 297 -20.75 35.27 -15.74
CA ILE A 297 -21.82 34.37 -16.16
C ILE A 297 -21.29 33.38 -17.22
N ASN A 298 -21.84 32.17 -17.21
CA ASN A 298 -21.49 31.07 -18.11
C ASN A 298 -20.01 30.67 -17.99
N ASN A 299 -19.45 30.85 -16.80
CA ASN A 299 -18.12 30.39 -16.43
C ASN A 299 -18.22 29.40 -15.27
N THR A 300 -17.27 28.47 -15.22
CA THR A 300 -17.13 27.51 -14.13
C THR A 300 -15.93 27.89 -13.31
N TYR A 301 -16.14 28.05 -12.00
CA TYR A 301 -15.09 28.34 -11.05
C TYR A 301 -14.84 27.14 -10.16
N SER A 302 -13.56 26.90 -9.88
CA SER A 302 -13.08 25.84 -9.00
C SER A 302 -12.42 26.46 -7.78
N CYS A 303 -12.89 26.11 -6.59
CA CYS A 303 -12.20 26.37 -5.33
C CYS A 303 -11.41 25.12 -4.92
N MET A 304 -10.10 25.21 -4.97
CA MET A 304 -9.17 24.16 -4.54
C MET A 304 -8.60 24.50 -3.18
N ILE A 305 -8.77 23.61 -2.21
CA ILE A 305 -8.18 23.71 -0.88
C ILE A 305 -7.15 22.60 -0.76
N GLU A 306 -5.90 22.93 -0.43
CA GLU A 306 -4.83 21.93 -0.35
C GLU A 306 -3.78 22.22 0.72
N ASN A 307 -3.16 21.15 1.22
CA ASN A 307 -1.97 21.16 2.06
C ASN A 307 -1.07 19.94 1.73
N ASP A 308 -0.02 19.72 2.50
CA ASP A 308 0.92 18.60 2.31
C ASP A 308 0.34 17.20 2.60
N ILE A 309 -0.96 17.10 2.92
CA ILE A 309 -1.67 15.86 3.28
C ILE A 309 -2.79 15.56 2.28
N ALA A 310 -3.59 16.56 1.91
CA ALA A 310 -4.79 16.37 1.09
C ALA A 310 -5.08 17.58 0.20
N LYS A 311 -5.82 17.30 -0.88
CA LYS A 311 -6.37 18.27 -1.82
C LYS A 311 -7.85 17.99 -2.02
N ALA A 312 -8.69 19.01 -1.92
CA ALA A 312 -10.10 18.91 -2.26
C ALA A 312 -10.51 20.08 -3.16
N THR A 313 -11.40 19.79 -4.11
CA THR A 313 -11.89 20.78 -5.08
C THR A 313 -13.41 20.81 -5.05
N GLY A 314 -13.97 22.01 -5.07
CA GLY A 314 -15.39 22.26 -5.28
C GLY A 314 -15.57 23.10 -6.53
N ASP A 315 -16.47 22.67 -7.41
CA ASP A 315 -16.74 23.34 -8.67
C ASP A 315 -18.14 23.92 -8.67
N ILE A 316 -18.30 25.12 -9.26
CA ILE A 316 -19.60 25.76 -9.44
C ILE A 316 -19.67 26.50 -10.76
N LYS A 317 -20.76 26.28 -11.49
CA LYS A 317 -21.07 27.01 -12.72
C LYS A 317 -21.99 28.18 -12.42
N VAL A 318 -21.62 29.36 -12.90
CA VAL A 318 -22.45 30.57 -12.81
C VAL A 318 -23.40 30.61 -14.01
N THR A 319 -24.71 30.65 -13.77
CA THR A 319 -25.76 30.67 -14.80
C THR A 319 -26.67 31.89 -14.65
N GLU A 320 -27.25 32.38 -15.76
CA GLU A 320 -28.14 33.56 -15.77
C GLU A 320 -29.47 33.36 -15.02
N SER A 321 -29.87 32.12 -14.74
CA SER A 321 -31.16 31.81 -14.12
C SER A 321 -31.08 31.70 -12.60
N GLN A 322 -31.94 32.47 -11.93
CA GLN A 322 -32.43 32.18 -10.58
C GLN A 322 -32.91 30.72 -10.53
N GLU A 323 -32.35 29.94 -9.60
CA GLU A 323 -32.53 28.49 -9.37
C GLU A 323 -31.54 27.56 -10.11
N SER A 324 -30.76 26.85 -9.31
CA SER A 324 -29.84 25.73 -9.59
C SER A 324 -28.43 26.06 -10.12
N ALA A 325 -27.47 26.14 -9.19
CA ALA A 325 -26.07 25.82 -9.48
C ALA A 325 -25.90 24.29 -9.45
N GLU A 326 -25.24 23.71 -10.45
CA GLU A 326 -24.90 22.27 -10.48
C GLU A 326 -23.57 22.04 -9.75
N LEU A 327 -23.59 21.30 -8.62
CA LEU A 327 -22.38 20.89 -7.90
C LEU A 327 -21.79 19.62 -8.51
N PHE A 328 -20.50 19.67 -8.85
CA PHE A 328 -19.72 18.49 -9.18
C PHE A 328 -18.73 18.20 -8.05
N HIS A 329 -18.78 16.97 -7.53
CA HIS A 329 -17.84 16.50 -6.52
C HIS A 329 -16.82 15.58 -7.20
N HIS A 330 -15.54 15.88 -7.06
CA HIS A 330 -14.45 14.97 -7.44
C HIS A 330 -13.65 14.59 -6.20
N LYS A 331 -13.63 13.29 -5.89
CA LYS A 331 -12.83 12.69 -4.83
C LYS A 331 -11.58 12.12 -5.49
N ILE A 332 -10.39 12.60 -5.08
CA ILE A 332 -9.09 12.03 -5.44
C ILE A 332 -8.57 11.28 -4.22
#